data_AF-T2T3R2-F1
#
_entry.id   AF-T2T3R2-F1
#
_cell.length_a   1.000
_cell.length_b   1.000
_cell.length_c   1.000
_cell.angle_alpha   90.00
_cell.angle_beta   90.00
_cell.angle_gamma   90.00
#
_symmetry.space_group_name_H-M   'P 1'
#
loop_
_entity.id
_entity.type
_entity.pdbx_description
1 polymer ?
#
loop_
_entity_poly.entity_id
_entity_poly.type
_entity_poly.pdbx_seq_one_letter_code
_entity_poly.pdbx_strand_id
1 'polypeptide(L)' 'MAISKEEVLEYIGSLSVLELSELVKMFEEKFGVSATPTVVAGA' A
#
# COMPACT_ATOMS: atom_id res chain seq x y z
N MET A 1 -17.34 12.40 7.99
CA MET A 1 -17.56 11.43 6.90
C MET A 1 -16.36 10.50 6.86
N ALA A 2 -16.58 9.20 6.88
CA ALA A 2 -15.53 8.22 6.64
C ALA A 2 -15.46 7.98 5.13
N ILE A 3 -14.27 7.97 4.56
CA ILE A 3 -14.06 7.51 3.19
C ILE A 3 -14.41 6.01 3.13
N SER A 4 -15.20 5.62 2.12
CA SER A 4 -15.57 4.22 1.93
C SER A 4 -14.38 3.44 1.37
N LYS A 5 -14.37 2.11 1.54
CA LYS A 5 -13.28 1.27 1.00
C LYS A 5 -13.29 1.29 -0.53
N GLU A 6 -14.46 1.40 -1.12
CA GLU A 6 -14.69 1.49 -2.56
C GLU A 6 -14.09 2.77 -3.13
N GLU A 7 -14.29 3.91 -2.47
CA GLU A 7 -13.69 5.19 -2.86
C GLU A 7 -12.16 5.16 -2.81
N VAL A 8 -11.58 4.47 -1.81
CA VAL A 8 -10.13 4.25 -1.71
C VAL A 8 -9.62 3.39 -2.87
N LEU A 9 -10.36 2.33 -3.24
CA LEU A 9 -10.00 1.45 -4.35
C LEU A 9 -10.05 2.17 -5.70
N GLU A 10 -11.09 2.97 -5.94
CA GLU A 10 -11.19 3.79 -7.16
C GLU A 10 -10.04 4.79 -7.27
N TYR A 11 -9.71 5.47 -6.17
CA TYR A 11 -8.58 6.39 -6.13
C TYR A 11 -7.26 5.68 -6.49
N ILE A 12 -6.95 4.57 -5.82
CA ILE A 12 -5.72 3.79 -6.07
C ILE A 12 -5.70 3.24 -7.51
N GLY A 13 -6.84 2.77 -8.02
CA GLY A 13 -6.97 2.25 -9.38
C GLY A 13 -6.81 3.30 -10.48
N SER A 14 -6.97 4.58 -10.15
CA SER A 14 -6.75 5.70 -11.08
C SER A 14 -5.29 6.16 -11.18
N LEU A 15 -4.42 5.69 -10.27
CA LEU A 15 -3.00 6.05 -10.25
C LEU A 15 -2.22 5.34 -11.37
N SER A 16 -1.22 6.02 -11.91
CA SER A 16 -0.22 5.37 -12.75
C SER A 16 0.63 4.38 -11.94
N VAL A 17 1.27 3.44 -12.63
CA VAL A 17 2.18 2.46 -11.99
C VAL A 17 3.30 3.13 -11.20
N LEU A 18 3.75 4.31 -11.64
CA LEU A 18 4.78 5.08 -10.95
C LEU A 18 4.26 5.70 -9.64
N GLU A 19 3.10 6.36 -9.68
CA GLU A 19 2.45 6.93 -8.49
C GLU A 19 2.04 5.85 -7.48
N LEU A 20 1.59 4.68 -7.98
CA LEU A 20 1.30 3.53 -7.12
C LEU A 20 2.56 3.03 -6.41
N SER A 21 3.70 2.97 -7.11
CA SER A 21 4.99 2.58 -6.52
C SER A 21 5.44 3.56 -5.43
N GLU A 22 5.22 4.85 -5.63
CA GLU A 22 5.48 5.88 -4.61
C GLU A 22 4.55 5.74 -3.40
N LEU A 23 3.25 5.49 -3.63
CA LEU A 23 2.29 5.25 -2.56
C LEU A 23 2.65 4.02 -1.72
N VAL A 24 3.09 2.93 -2.35
CA VAL A 24 3.57 1.74 -1.66
C VAL A 24 4.78 2.07 -0.78
N LYS A 25 5.79 2.79 -1.30
CA LYS A 25 6.95 3.22 -0.50
C LYS A 25 6.56 4.08 0.70
N MET A 26 5.60 5.00 0.52
CA MET A 26 5.09 5.79 1.64
C MET A 26 4.42 4.91 2.71
N PHE A 27 3.73 3.84 2.32
CA PHE A 27 3.20 2.86 3.26
C PHE A 27 4.29 2.07 3.97
N GLU A 28 5.33 1.64 3.25
CA GLU A 28 6.50 0.96 3.82
C GLU A 28 7.15 1.80 4.92
N GLU A 29 7.38 3.10 4.67
CA GLU A 29 7.97 4.01 5.66
C GLU A 29 7.02 4.30 6.83
N LYS A 30 5.75 4.61 6.54
CA LYS A 30 4.76 5.00 7.56
C LYS A 30 4.44 3.87 8.52
N PHE A 31 4.40 2.64 8.02
CA PHE A 31 4.04 1.46 8.81
C PHE A 31 5.27 0.62 9.18
N GLY A 32 6.48 1.04 8.81
CA GLY A 32 7.70 0.27 9.05
C GLY A 32 7.69 -1.09 8.37
N VAL A 33 6.92 -1.23 7.28
CA VAL A 33 6.84 -2.47 6.48
C VAL A 33 8.00 -2.43 5.51
N SER A 34 9.18 -2.90 5.94
CA SER A 34 10.21 -3.24 4.97
C SER A 34 9.81 -4.53 4.26
N ALA A 35 9.91 -4.56 2.94
CA ALA A 35 10.03 -5.80 2.17
C ALA A 35 11.34 -6.54 2.48
N THR A 36 11.78 -6.57 3.74
CA THR A 36 12.51 -7.73 4.24
C THR A 36 11.60 -8.90 3.95
N PRO A 37 12.07 -9.95 3.27
CA PRO A 37 11.26 -11.15 3.11
C PRO A 37 10.76 -11.47 4.51
N THR A 38 9.45 -11.36 4.72
CA THR A 38 8.80 -12.13 5.75
C THR A 38 9.11 -13.55 5.31
N VAL A 39 10.27 -14.07 5.74
CA VAL A 39 10.47 -15.49 5.94
C VAL A 39 9.20 -15.89 6.64
N VAL A 40 8.30 -16.42 5.83
CA VAL A 40 7.05 -17.08 6.17
C VAL A 40 7.06 -17.35 7.66
N ALA A 41 6.39 -16.48 8.42
CA ALA A 41 6.36 -16.59 9.86
C ALA A 41 5.54 -17.84 10.18
N GLY A 42 6.24 -18.97 10.27
CA GLY A 42 5.82 -20.22 10.90
C GLY A 42 4.78 -21.05 10.13
N ALA A 43 5.17 -22.32 9.92
CA ALA A 43 4.34 -23.51 9.66
C ALA A 43 3.74 -23.68 8.26
#